data_AF-A0A956FKU4-F1
#
_entry.id   AF-A0A956FKU4-F1
#
_cell.length_a   1.000
_cell.length_b   1.000
_cell.length_c   1.000
_cell.angle_alpha   90.00
_cell.angle_beta   90.00
_cell.angle_gamma   90.00
#
_symmetry.space_group_name_H-M   'P 1'
#
loop_
_entity.id
_entity.type
_entity.pdbx_description
1 polymer ?
#
loop_
_entity_poly.entity_id
_entity_poly.type
_entity_poly.pdbx_seq_one_letter_code
_entity_poly.pdbx_strand_id
1 'polypeptide(L)'
;MNARHLALALLLVPAAALVLPGCDAERSVGDGDGDGEAVVDDGEEKTPRAPNAVACSGEITEVECTTADGEDGFSLCLEFGGEEVWTECGPPNCWPGENWDYGCTGEVCTFDGERLARYSWSEEDCITPLVVAFDDAPLTYEPAGAAAFDISGRGECLSTDWPSAPWLALDRDGDGVITDGRELFGDGTRLAAGGLADHGFAALAELDSDGDGAITAADPAFAELVLWSDSDGDRRGELRELTPIADAGLVAIRLDYVDRVDCDARGNCGKQRARFDFRDGAGAMRSGEVVDVYLSCQ
;
A
#
# COMPACT_ATOMS: atom_id res chain seq x y z
N MET A 1 10.45 -8.75 73.46
CA MET A 1 11.83 -8.54 73.97
C MET A 1 12.65 -9.77 73.62
N ASN A 2 13.45 -9.71 72.55
CA ASN A 2 14.88 -10.09 72.55
C ASN A 2 15.42 -9.95 71.12
N ALA A 3 16.34 -8.99 70.98
CA ALA A 3 17.10 -8.73 69.78
C ALA A 3 18.31 -9.68 69.69
N ARG A 4 18.65 -10.12 68.48
CA ARG A 4 20.01 -10.49 68.10
C ARG A 4 20.29 -10.03 66.66
N HIS A 5 21.38 -9.29 66.53
CA HIS A 5 21.96 -8.71 65.32
C HIS A 5 22.75 -9.72 64.47
N LEU A 6 23.18 -9.21 63.29
CA LEU A 6 24.15 -9.68 62.27
C LEU A 6 23.51 -10.38 61.06
N ALA A 7 23.90 -10.11 59.81
CA ALA A 7 24.80 -9.12 59.22
C ALA A 7 24.45 -8.95 57.73
N LEU A 8 24.76 -7.77 57.20
CA LEU A 8 24.52 -7.29 55.83
C LEU A 8 25.52 -7.92 54.84
N ALA A 9 25.05 -8.48 53.72
CA ALA A 9 25.88 -8.85 52.57
C ALA A 9 25.23 -8.33 51.28
N LEU A 10 25.81 -7.23 50.78
CA LEU A 10 25.48 -6.58 49.52
C LEU A 10 26.32 -7.27 48.42
N LEU A 11 25.67 -7.98 47.50
CA LEU A 11 26.33 -8.62 46.34
C LEU A 11 26.31 -7.65 45.15
N LEU A 12 27.47 -7.06 44.85
CA LEU A 12 27.79 -6.41 43.59
C LEU A 12 28.13 -7.48 42.53
N VAL A 13 27.47 -7.43 41.38
CA VAL A 13 27.83 -8.22 40.18
C VAL A 13 28.71 -7.36 39.27
N PRO A 14 29.92 -7.79 38.87
CA PRO A 14 30.74 -7.07 37.92
C PRO A 14 30.36 -7.45 36.47
N ALA A 15 30.26 -6.44 35.60
CA ALA A 15 30.22 -6.62 34.15
C ALA A 15 31.64 -6.94 33.65
N ALA A 16 31.82 -8.13 33.06
CA ALA A 16 33.04 -8.53 32.39
C ALA A 16 32.79 -8.62 30.89
N ALA A 17 33.55 -7.82 30.13
CA ALA A 17 33.64 -7.88 28.68
C ALA A 17 34.25 -9.23 28.26
N LEU A 18 33.63 -9.88 27.27
CA LEU A 18 34.21 -10.99 26.53
C LEU A 18 34.55 -10.51 25.12
N VAL A 19 35.85 -10.56 24.83
CA VAL A 19 36.47 -10.50 23.50
C VAL A 19 37.00 -11.90 23.19
N LEU A 20 37.08 -12.23 21.89
CA LEU A 20 38.02 -13.12 21.15
C LEU A 20 37.25 -14.00 20.13
N PRO A 21 37.90 -14.61 19.10
CA PRO A 21 39.08 -14.26 18.27
C PRO A 21 38.69 -14.24 16.75
N GLY A 22 39.42 -13.64 15.79
CA GLY A 22 40.77 -13.94 15.34
C GLY A 22 40.79 -14.98 14.20
N CYS A 23 40.96 -14.53 12.95
CA CYS A 23 41.49 -15.34 11.83
C CYS A 23 42.41 -14.45 10.97
N ASP A 24 43.70 -14.48 11.29
CA ASP A 24 44.80 -14.10 10.39
C ASP A 24 45.34 -15.37 9.73
N ALA A 25 45.62 -15.29 8.43
CA ALA A 25 46.54 -16.18 7.74
C ALA A 25 47.50 -15.32 6.90
N GLU A 26 48.77 -15.35 7.28
CA GLU A 26 49.84 -14.60 6.62
C GLU A 26 50.39 -15.31 5.35
N ARG A 27 50.67 -14.47 4.34
CA ARG A 27 51.90 -14.41 3.49
C ARG A 27 52.06 -15.37 2.29
N SER A 28 52.11 -14.74 1.11
CA SER A 28 53.20 -14.94 0.13
C SER A 28 53.41 -13.69 -0.73
N VAL A 29 54.63 -13.16 -0.69
CA VAL A 29 55.16 -12.15 -1.61
C VAL A 29 55.48 -12.84 -2.93
N GLY A 30 55.03 -12.27 -4.04
CA GLY A 30 55.45 -12.62 -5.40
C GLY A 30 55.64 -11.34 -6.19
N ASP A 31 56.90 -11.03 -6.50
CA ASP A 31 57.30 -9.94 -7.40
C ASP A 31 56.83 -10.24 -8.83
N GLY A 32 56.17 -9.27 -9.45
CA GLY A 32 55.76 -9.32 -10.85
C GLY A 32 55.50 -7.91 -11.35
N ASP A 33 56.52 -7.31 -11.95
CA ASP A 33 56.40 -6.09 -12.75
C ASP A 33 55.38 -6.33 -13.88
N GLY A 34 54.34 -5.49 -13.92
CA GLY A 34 53.28 -5.51 -14.93
C GLY A 34 52.44 -4.24 -14.80
N ASP A 35 52.89 -3.22 -15.52
CA ASP A 35 52.17 -2.05 -16.02
C ASP A 35 50.63 -2.21 -16.07
N GLY A 36 49.95 -1.63 -15.08
CA GLY A 36 48.49 -1.48 -15.03
C GLY A 36 48.15 -0.06 -14.61
N GLU A 37 47.45 0.65 -15.48
CA GLU A 37 46.92 2.00 -15.27
C GLU A 37 46.18 2.11 -13.93
N ALA A 38 46.49 3.17 -13.17
CA ALA A 38 45.66 3.60 -12.06
C ALA A 38 44.30 4.03 -12.62
N VAL A 39 43.26 3.26 -12.35
CA VAL A 39 41.89 3.75 -12.43
C VAL A 39 41.73 4.72 -11.28
N VAL A 40 41.70 6.00 -11.63
CA VAL A 40 41.30 7.07 -10.73
C VAL A 40 39.80 6.85 -10.49
N ASP A 41 39.44 6.53 -9.26
CA ASP A 41 38.07 6.68 -8.76
C ASP A 41 37.84 8.19 -8.65
N ASP A 42 37.50 8.80 -9.78
CA ASP A 42 36.97 10.15 -9.81
C ASP A 42 35.60 10.04 -9.15
N GLY A 43 35.57 10.28 -7.84
CA GLY A 43 34.35 10.53 -7.09
C GLY A 43 33.61 11.65 -7.81
N GLU A 44 32.68 11.25 -8.67
CA GLU A 44 31.82 12.14 -9.39
C GLU A 44 30.86 12.70 -8.35
N GLU A 45 31.21 13.89 -7.85
CA GLU A 45 30.33 14.75 -7.09
C GLU A 45 29.02 14.82 -7.90
N LYS A 46 27.96 14.14 -7.41
CA LYS A 46 26.63 14.09 -8.03
C LYS A 46 26.10 15.51 -8.14
N THR A 47 26.45 16.19 -9.23
CA THR A 47 25.92 17.51 -9.56
C THR A 47 24.45 17.32 -9.95
N PRO A 48 23.53 18.21 -9.53
CA PRO A 48 22.12 18.08 -9.84
C PRO A 48 21.92 18.04 -11.35
N ARG A 49 21.39 16.95 -11.89
CA ARG A 49 21.04 16.86 -13.31
C ARG A 49 19.74 17.64 -13.50
N ALA A 50 19.84 18.85 -14.04
CA ALA A 50 18.68 19.64 -14.39
C ALA A 50 17.78 18.84 -15.37
N PRO A 51 16.45 18.86 -15.21
CA PRO A 51 15.50 18.06 -16.01
C PRO A 51 15.68 18.25 -17.53
N ASN A 52 16.24 19.38 -17.95
CA ASN A 52 16.40 19.81 -19.34
C ASN A 52 17.48 19.05 -20.16
N ALA A 53 18.00 17.91 -19.68
CA ALA A 53 19.10 17.18 -20.32
C ALA A 53 18.64 16.04 -21.25
N VAL A 54 17.35 15.72 -21.27
CA VAL A 54 16.72 14.68 -22.11
C VAL A 54 15.55 15.33 -22.84
N ALA A 55 15.51 15.26 -24.17
CA ALA A 55 14.38 15.77 -24.93
C ALA A 55 13.16 14.85 -24.75
N CYS A 56 11.96 15.40 -24.64
CA CYS A 56 10.73 14.60 -24.62
C CYS A 56 10.68 13.71 -25.87
N SER A 57 10.53 12.40 -25.70
CA SER A 57 10.35 11.47 -26.82
C SER A 57 8.88 11.10 -26.97
N GLY A 58 8.15 11.92 -27.72
CA GLY A 58 7.04 11.49 -28.57
C GLY A 58 5.71 11.01 -27.96
N GLU A 59 5.52 10.97 -26.64
CA GLU A 59 4.18 11.00 -26.01
C GLU A 59 4.29 11.22 -24.50
N ILE A 60 5.09 10.42 -23.78
CA ILE A 60 5.51 10.63 -22.37
C ILE A 60 6.91 10.03 -22.20
N THR A 61 7.85 10.73 -21.57
CA THR A 61 9.19 10.19 -21.26
C THR A 61 9.49 10.32 -19.78
N GLU A 62 9.70 9.19 -19.11
CA GLU A 62 10.19 9.16 -17.74
C GLU A 62 11.70 9.35 -17.70
N VAL A 63 12.16 10.22 -16.79
CA VAL A 63 13.56 10.59 -16.65
C VAL A 63 13.95 10.51 -15.18
N GLU A 64 14.97 9.71 -14.88
CA GLU A 64 15.61 9.69 -13.56
C GLU A 64 16.14 11.08 -13.19
N CYS A 65 15.87 11.51 -11.98
CA CYS A 65 16.25 12.81 -11.45
C CYS A 65 16.61 12.70 -9.96
N THR A 66 17.07 13.81 -9.38
CA THR A 66 17.36 13.90 -7.94
C THR A 66 16.47 14.98 -7.34
N THR A 67 15.75 14.64 -6.26
CA THR A 67 14.80 15.54 -5.61
C THR A 67 15.51 16.73 -4.97
N ALA A 68 14.74 17.74 -4.53
CA ALA A 68 15.28 18.90 -3.82
C ALA A 68 16.02 18.52 -2.52
N ASP A 69 15.66 17.39 -1.91
CA ASP A 69 16.25 16.87 -0.69
C ASP A 69 17.42 15.89 -0.94
N GLY A 70 17.76 15.64 -2.21
CA GLY A 70 18.92 14.82 -2.58
C GLY A 70 18.64 13.33 -2.76
N GLU A 71 17.36 12.92 -2.78
CA GLU A 71 16.93 11.54 -2.97
C GLU A 71 16.79 11.20 -4.46
N ASP A 72 16.92 9.92 -4.82
CA ASP A 72 16.68 9.45 -6.18
C ASP A 72 15.17 9.53 -6.51
N GLY A 73 14.80 9.98 -7.71
CA GLY A 73 13.42 10.17 -8.13
C GLY A 73 13.22 10.13 -9.64
N PHE A 74 12.00 10.41 -10.09
CA PHE A 74 11.62 10.46 -11.50
C PHE A 74 10.84 11.73 -11.82
N SER A 75 10.95 12.18 -13.06
CA SER A 75 10.19 13.29 -13.63
C SER A 75 9.67 12.88 -15.01
N LEU A 76 8.43 13.23 -15.30
CA LEU A 76 7.79 12.98 -16.60
C LEU A 76 7.94 14.21 -17.49
N CYS A 77 8.42 13.98 -18.71
CA CYS A 77 8.48 14.95 -19.80
C CYS A 77 7.32 14.69 -20.77
N LEU A 78 6.47 15.69 -20.97
CA LEU A 78 5.31 15.65 -21.88
C LEU A 78 5.50 16.70 -22.98
N GLU A 79 5.35 16.33 -24.26
CA GLU A 79 5.44 17.27 -25.38
C GLU A 79 4.04 17.59 -25.94
N PHE A 80 3.62 18.85 -25.87
CA PHE A 80 2.35 19.32 -26.40
C PHE A 80 2.55 20.51 -27.34
N GLY A 81 2.16 20.37 -28.61
CA GLY A 81 2.23 21.48 -29.57
C GLY A 81 3.65 22.02 -29.81
N GLY A 82 4.69 21.23 -29.52
CA GLY A 82 6.10 21.63 -29.57
C GLY A 82 6.61 22.32 -28.29
N GLU A 83 5.82 22.35 -27.22
CA GLU A 83 6.22 22.81 -25.88
C GLU A 83 6.41 21.60 -24.95
N GLU A 84 7.50 21.60 -24.17
CA GLU A 84 7.81 20.57 -23.18
C GLU A 84 7.28 20.97 -21.81
N VAL A 85 6.50 20.10 -21.17
CA VAL A 85 6.01 20.23 -19.80
C VAL A 85 6.66 19.15 -18.94
N TRP A 86 7.24 19.55 -17.82
CA TRP A 86 7.91 18.66 -16.88
C TRP A 86 7.15 18.58 -15.57
N THR A 87 6.96 17.38 -15.02
CA THR A 87 6.55 17.22 -13.62
C THR A 87 7.73 17.56 -12.71
N GLU A 88 7.49 17.85 -11.43
CA GLU A 88 8.61 17.99 -10.48
C GLU A 88 9.38 16.67 -10.36
N CYS A 89 10.60 16.75 -9.82
CA CYS A 89 11.35 15.56 -9.50
C CYS A 89 10.90 15.04 -8.14
N GLY A 90 10.20 13.90 -8.12
CA GLY A 90 9.70 13.26 -6.91
C GLY A 90 10.13 11.79 -6.83
N PRO A 91 10.18 11.18 -5.63
CA PRO A 91 10.36 9.73 -5.52
C PRO A 91 9.19 9.02 -6.26
N PRO A 92 9.36 7.78 -6.75
CA PRO A 92 8.27 6.99 -7.34
C PRO A 92 7.17 6.59 -6.33
N ASN A 93 7.22 7.12 -5.12
CA ASN A 93 6.32 6.75 -4.04
C ASN A 93 5.03 7.55 -4.13
N CYS A 94 3.93 6.82 -4.27
CA CYS A 94 2.62 7.34 -3.98
C CYS A 94 2.53 7.61 -2.47
N TRP A 95 2.49 8.89 -2.09
CA TRP A 95 2.21 9.26 -0.70
C TRP A 95 0.71 9.54 -0.59
N PRO A 96 -0.03 8.74 0.18
CA PRO A 96 -1.40 9.04 0.53
C PRO A 96 -1.61 10.51 0.91
N GLY A 97 -2.57 11.15 0.26
CA GLY A 97 -3.00 12.52 0.60
C GLY A 97 -2.28 13.60 -0.19
N GLU A 98 -1.31 13.24 -1.03
CA GLU A 98 -0.72 14.16 -1.99
C GLU A 98 -1.58 14.23 -3.26
N ASN A 99 -1.67 15.44 -3.83
CA ASN A 99 -2.35 15.67 -5.11
C ASN A 99 -1.49 15.23 -6.32
N TRP A 100 -0.45 14.45 -6.06
CA TRP A 100 0.42 13.85 -7.07
C TRP A 100 -0.25 12.62 -7.64
N ASP A 101 -1.26 12.88 -8.46
CA ASP A 101 -1.64 11.96 -9.50
C ASP A 101 -0.54 12.05 -10.59
N TYR A 102 -0.15 10.95 -11.23
CA TYR A 102 0.82 10.91 -12.35
C TYR A 102 0.28 11.61 -13.63
N GLY A 103 -0.44 12.71 -13.45
CA GLY A 103 -1.16 13.45 -14.49
C GLY A 103 -2.43 12.76 -14.97
N CYS A 104 -2.89 11.70 -14.29
CA CYS A 104 -3.96 10.83 -14.77
C CYS A 104 -5.08 10.71 -13.73
N THR A 105 -5.94 11.73 -13.65
CA THR A 105 -7.28 11.52 -13.09
C THR A 105 -8.01 10.57 -14.05
N GLY A 106 -7.83 9.27 -13.80
CA GLY A 106 -8.52 8.03 -14.23
C GLY A 106 -9.10 7.89 -15.64
N GLU A 107 -8.81 8.80 -16.55
CA GLU A 107 -8.84 8.64 -17.98
C GLU A 107 -7.55 9.27 -18.53
N VAL A 108 -6.82 8.56 -19.40
CA VAL A 108 -5.65 9.16 -20.07
C VAL A 108 -6.13 10.41 -20.81
N CYS A 109 -5.65 11.58 -20.36
CA CYS A 109 -5.99 12.86 -20.94
C CYS A 109 -5.05 13.14 -22.12
N THR A 110 -5.57 13.04 -23.35
CA THR A 110 -4.87 13.57 -24.53
C THR A 110 -5.43 14.95 -24.86
N PHE A 111 -4.58 15.97 -24.97
CA PHE A 111 -5.01 17.30 -25.38
C PHE A 111 -4.86 17.45 -26.90
N ASP A 112 -5.95 17.65 -27.64
CA ASP A 112 -5.95 17.67 -29.11
C ASP A 112 -5.62 19.04 -29.74
N GLY A 113 -5.26 20.02 -28.90
CA GLY A 113 -4.94 21.38 -29.30
C GLY A 113 -6.10 22.37 -29.26
N GLU A 114 -7.34 21.92 -29.07
CA GLU A 114 -8.50 22.80 -28.83
C GLU A 114 -9.36 22.36 -27.63
N ARG A 115 -9.33 21.07 -27.28
CA ARG A 115 -10.12 20.44 -26.21
C ARG A 115 -9.32 19.34 -25.53
N LEU A 116 -9.69 19.05 -24.28
CA LEU A 116 -9.29 17.80 -23.64
C LEU A 116 -10.07 16.66 -24.32
N ALA A 117 -9.34 15.70 -24.89
CA ALA A 117 -9.86 14.49 -25.51
C ALA A 117 -9.57 13.27 -24.64
N ARG A 118 -10.63 12.55 -24.31
CA ARG A 118 -10.62 11.38 -23.43
C ARG A 118 -10.10 10.16 -24.18
N TYR A 119 -9.11 9.46 -23.61
CA TYR A 119 -8.69 8.16 -24.10
C TYR A 119 -8.72 7.15 -22.95
N SER A 120 -9.61 6.15 -23.03
CA SER A 120 -9.64 5.01 -22.12
C SER A 120 -9.11 3.80 -22.89
N TRP A 121 -7.91 3.34 -22.55
CA TRP A 121 -7.65 1.91 -22.68
C TRP A 121 -8.50 1.31 -21.57
N SER A 122 -9.69 0.82 -21.89
CA SER A 122 -10.38 -0.08 -20.98
C SER A 122 -9.54 -1.35 -20.90
N GLU A 123 -8.47 -1.34 -20.12
CA GLU A 123 -8.11 -2.57 -19.44
C GLU A 123 -9.26 -2.81 -18.45
N GLU A 124 -9.87 -3.98 -18.56
CA GLU A 124 -10.80 -4.50 -17.56
C GLU A 124 -10.03 -4.85 -16.25
N ASP A 125 -8.99 -4.08 -15.92
CA ASP A 125 -8.12 -4.29 -14.78
C ASP A 125 -8.83 -3.73 -13.55
N CYS A 126 -9.67 -4.62 -13.07
CA CYS A 126 -10.55 -4.51 -11.95
C CYS A 126 -9.75 -4.32 -10.67
N ILE A 127 -9.67 -3.09 -10.16
CA ILE A 127 -9.18 -2.85 -8.80
C ILE A 127 -10.28 -3.29 -7.83
N THR A 128 -9.99 -4.32 -7.03
CA THR A 128 -11.00 -5.14 -6.32
C THR A 128 -10.90 -5.18 -4.79
N PRO A 129 -10.75 -4.06 -4.07
CA PRO A 129 -10.71 -4.11 -2.61
C PRO A 129 -12.06 -4.50 -2.00
N LEU A 130 -12.02 -5.21 -0.87
CA LEU A 130 -13.21 -5.56 -0.08
C LEU A 130 -13.65 -4.41 0.84
N VAL A 131 -14.94 -4.11 0.85
CA VAL A 131 -15.59 -3.23 1.85
C VAL A 131 -16.52 -4.00 2.77
N VAL A 132 -16.78 -3.46 3.96
CA VAL A 132 -17.69 -4.05 4.96
C VAL A 132 -18.95 -3.20 5.13
N ALA A 133 -20.06 -3.65 4.56
CA ALA A 133 -21.36 -3.00 4.63
C ALA A 133 -22.22 -3.60 5.77
N PHE A 134 -22.29 -2.88 6.90
CA PHE A 134 -23.13 -3.27 8.03
C PHE A 134 -24.62 -3.18 7.69
N ASP A 135 -25.41 -4.12 8.23
CA ASP A 135 -26.86 -4.12 8.12
C ASP A 135 -27.41 -4.05 6.68
N ASP A 136 -26.63 -4.58 5.73
CA ASP A 136 -26.94 -4.54 4.30
C ASP A 136 -27.16 -3.11 3.78
N ALA A 137 -26.47 -2.14 4.39
CA ALA A 137 -26.52 -0.75 3.97
C ALA A 137 -26.08 -0.63 2.49
N PRO A 138 -26.78 0.17 1.68
CA PRO A 138 -26.40 0.38 0.29
C PRO A 138 -25.02 1.05 0.22
N LEU A 139 -24.20 0.60 -0.73
CA LEU A 139 -22.95 1.25 -1.03
C LEU A 139 -23.21 2.51 -1.85
N THR A 140 -22.56 3.59 -1.46
CA THR A 140 -22.44 4.80 -2.28
C THR A 140 -20.97 5.13 -2.41
N TYR A 141 -20.62 5.86 -3.47
CA TYR A 141 -19.24 6.22 -3.74
C TYR A 141 -19.13 7.74 -3.75
N GLU A 142 -18.23 8.29 -2.95
CA GLU A 142 -17.87 9.70 -2.99
C GLU A 142 -17.00 9.96 -4.22
N PRO A 143 -17.29 11.00 -5.02
CA PRO A 143 -16.48 11.31 -6.19
C PRO A 143 -15.01 11.50 -5.82
N ALA A 144 -14.12 11.04 -6.68
CA ALA A 144 -12.68 11.18 -6.53
C ALA A 144 -12.30 12.63 -6.17
N GLY A 145 -11.54 12.77 -5.08
CA GLY A 145 -11.01 14.05 -4.60
C GLY A 145 -9.63 14.36 -5.16
N ALA A 146 -8.98 15.40 -4.65
CA ALA A 146 -7.63 15.75 -5.08
C ALA A 146 -6.56 14.73 -4.60
N ALA A 147 -6.83 13.99 -3.52
CA ALA A 147 -5.92 13.02 -2.94
C ALA A 147 -5.92 11.69 -3.72
N ALA A 148 -4.72 11.23 -4.12
CA ALA A 148 -4.52 9.95 -4.78
C ALA A 148 -4.13 8.84 -3.79
N PHE A 149 -4.35 7.59 -4.20
CA PHE A 149 -4.00 6.38 -3.45
C PHE A 149 -3.53 5.31 -4.43
N ASP A 150 -2.49 4.55 -4.09
CA ASP A 150 -2.11 3.36 -4.87
C ASP A 150 -3.05 2.21 -4.55
N ILE A 151 -4.29 2.32 -5.02
CA ILE A 151 -5.32 1.31 -4.76
C ILE A 151 -5.03 -0.03 -5.45
N SER A 152 -4.16 -0.01 -6.48
CA SER A 152 -3.74 -1.20 -7.23
C SER A 152 -2.65 -1.99 -6.51
N GLY A 153 -1.87 -1.35 -5.63
CA GLY A 153 -0.67 -1.92 -5.03
C GLY A 153 0.49 -2.13 -6.01
N ARG A 154 0.45 -1.48 -7.19
CA ARG A 154 1.42 -1.62 -8.28
C ARG A 154 2.39 -0.43 -8.36
N GLY A 155 2.30 0.52 -7.44
CA GLY A 155 3.08 1.76 -7.42
C GLY A 155 2.46 2.90 -8.22
N GLU A 156 1.18 2.77 -8.59
CA GLU A 156 0.46 3.74 -9.43
C GLU A 156 -0.51 4.56 -8.59
N CYS A 157 -0.35 5.88 -8.55
CA CYS A 157 -1.31 6.76 -7.90
C CYS A 157 -2.57 6.92 -8.75
N LEU A 158 -3.72 6.51 -8.20
CA LEU A 158 -4.99 6.61 -8.89
C LEU A 158 -5.97 7.44 -8.07
N SER A 159 -6.52 8.49 -8.69
CA SER A 159 -7.70 9.16 -8.16
C SER A 159 -8.92 8.29 -8.45
N THR A 160 -9.52 7.72 -7.41
CA THR A 160 -10.70 6.87 -7.51
C THR A 160 -11.82 7.38 -6.62
N ASP A 161 -13.05 7.04 -7.02
CA ASP A 161 -14.19 7.24 -6.15
C ASP A 161 -14.06 6.38 -4.89
N TRP A 162 -14.48 6.91 -3.75
CA TRP A 162 -14.30 6.25 -2.46
C TRP A 162 -15.59 5.67 -1.93
N PRO A 163 -15.63 4.41 -1.48
CA PRO A 163 -16.84 3.84 -0.92
C PRO A 163 -17.21 4.50 0.40
N SER A 164 -18.52 4.59 0.66
CA SER A 164 -19.08 5.06 1.94
C SER A 164 -18.95 4.03 3.07
N ALA A 165 -18.45 2.84 2.78
CA ALA A 165 -18.25 1.75 3.72
C ALA A 165 -16.74 1.56 3.96
N PRO A 166 -16.33 1.13 5.17
CA PRO A 166 -14.92 0.91 5.45
C PRO A 166 -14.33 -0.19 4.58
N TRP A 167 -13.06 -0.01 4.22
CA TRP A 167 -12.24 -1.08 3.66
C TRP A 167 -11.95 -2.13 4.72
N LEU A 168 -11.95 -3.41 4.33
CA LEU A 168 -11.29 -4.44 5.10
C LEU A 168 -9.80 -4.39 4.75
N ALA A 169 -8.95 -4.28 5.76
CA ALA A 169 -7.52 -4.14 5.58
C ALA A 169 -6.72 -4.98 6.59
N LEU A 170 -5.46 -5.22 6.23
CA LEU A 170 -4.45 -5.85 7.06
C LEU A 170 -3.14 -5.11 6.81
N ASP A 171 -2.58 -4.51 7.85
CA ASP A 171 -1.24 -3.93 7.83
C ASP A 171 -0.22 -5.07 7.63
N ARG A 172 0.27 -5.21 6.39
CA ARG A 172 1.08 -6.38 5.99
C ARG A 172 2.57 -6.15 6.21
N ASP A 173 3.03 -4.91 6.25
CA ASP A 173 4.44 -4.58 6.46
C ASP A 173 4.76 -4.13 7.90
N GLY A 174 3.74 -3.91 8.72
CA GLY A 174 3.81 -3.70 10.15
C GLY A 174 4.20 -2.28 10.53
N ASP A 175 3.98 -1.29 9.66
CA ASP A 175 4.32 0.11 9.91
C ASP A 175 3.24 0.88 10.69
N GLY A 176 2.07 0.26 10.89
CA GLY A 176 0.94 0.78 11.66
C GLY A 176 0.01 1.71 10.89
N VAL A 177 0.17 1.83 9.57
CA VAL A 177 -0.71 2.61 8.70
C VAL A 177 -1.14 1.77 7.48
N ILE A 178 -2.24 2.16 6.84
CA ILE A 178 -2.65 1.57 5.55
C ILE A 178 -2.35 2.60 4.46
N THR A 179 -1.40 2.30 3.58
CA THR A 179 -0.89 3.28 2.61
C THR A 179 -0.99 2.86 1.16
N ASP A 180 -1.31 1.59 0.87
CA ASP A 180 -1.60 1.15 -0.49
C ASP A 180 -2.48 -0.12 -0.56
N GLY A 181 -2.86 -0.49 -1.78
CA GLY A 181 -3.72 -1.62 -2.10
C GLY A 181 -3.15 -2.99 -1.76
N ARG A 182 -1.84 -3.11 -1.51
CA ARG A 182 -1.22 -4.37 -1.06
C ARG A 182 -1.66 -4.71 0.36
N GLU A 183 -2.20 -3.76 1.12
CA GLU A 183 -2.70 -3.91 2.49
C GLU A 183 -4.23 -4.02 2.55
N LEU A 184 -4.91 -3.72 1.44
CA LEU A 184 -6.31 -4.05 1.24
C LEU A 184 -6.45 -5.53 0.81
N PHE A 185 -7.68 -6.03 0.80
CA PHE A 185 -7.98 -7.35 0.22
C PHE A 185 -8.55 -7.17 -1.19
N GLY A 186 -7.73 -7.38 -2.21
CA GLY A 186 -8.10 -7.21 -3.62
C GLY A 186 -7.09 -7.86 -4.56
N ASP A 187 -7.19 -7.58 -5.85
CA ASP A 187 -6.23 -8.02 -6.88
C ASP A 187 -4.82 -7.45 -6.68
N GLY A 188 -4.67 -6.36 -5.91
CA GLY A 188 -3.36 -5.86 -5.45
C GLY A 188 -2.69 -6.73 -4.37
N THR A 189 -3.41 -7.67 -3.76
CA THR A 189 -2.86 -8.52 -2.70
C THR A 189 -1.96 -9.63 -3.25
N ARG A 190 -0.75 -9.75 -2.70
CA ARG A 190 0.14 -10.90 -2.97
C ARG A 190 -0.27 -12.13 -2.17
N LEU A 191 -0.43 -13.26 -2.85
CA LEU A 191 -0.74 -14.56 -2.23
C LEU A 191 0.52 -15.23 -1.67
N ALA A 192 0.38 -16.10 -0.67
CA ALA A 192 1.52 -16.80 -0.06
C ALA A 192 2.20 -17.76 -1.05
N ALA A 193 1.44 -18.32 -1.99
CA ALA A 193 1.96 -19.15 -3.08
C ALA A 193 2.74 -18.34 -4.15
N GLY A 194 2.76 -17.02 -4.03
CA GLY A 194 3.24 -16.10 -5.05
C GLY A 194 2.14 -15.74 -6.05
N GLY A 195 2.38 -14.67 -6.82
CA GLY A 195 1.36 -14.07 -7.67
C GLY A 195 0.44 -13.11 -6.93
N LEU A 196 -0.52 -12.56 -7.66
CA LEU A 196 -1.57 -11.68 -7.17
C LEU A 196 -2.88 -12.46 -7.02
N ALA A 197 -3.75 -12.01 -6.13
CA ALA A 197 -5.10 -12.55 -6.02
C ALA A 197 -5.93 -12.20 -7.27
N ASP A 198 -6.88 -13.08 -7.63
CA ASP A 198 -7.80 -12.81 -8.73
C ASP A 198 -8.86 -11.73 -8.35
N HIS A 199 -9.18 -11.63 -7.06
CA HIS A 199 -10.15 -10.68 -6.48
C HIS A 199 -10.04 -10.69 -4.94
N GLY A 200 -10.75 -9.80 -4.24
CA GLY A 200 -10.63 -9.61 -2.79
C GLY A 200 -10.97 -10.83 -1.94
N PHE A 201 -12.00 -11.61 -2.30
CA PHE A 201 -12.29 -12.86 -1.58
C PHE A 201 -11.20 -13.94 -1.73
N ALA A 202 -10.48 -13.98 -2.87
CA ALA A 202 -9.37 -14.90 -3.04
C ALA A 202 -8.20 -14.51 -2.12
N ALA A 203 -7.94 -13.21 -1.98
CA ALA A 203 -6.98 -12.68 -1.02
C ALA A 203 -7.37 -13.01 0.43
N LEU A 204 -8.65 -12.86 0.79
CA LEU A 204 -9.12 -13.11 2.15
C LEU A 204 -9.07 -14.59 2.53
N ALA A 205 -9.29 -15.49 1.57
CA ALA A 205 -9.29 -16.95 1.80
C ALA A 205 -7.92 -17.50 2.26
N GLU A 206 -6.81 -16.80 2.01
CA GLU A 206 -5.49 -17.19 2.54
C GLU A 206 -5.42 -17.14 4.07
N LEU A 207 -6.33 -16.41 4.71
CA LEU A 207 -6.40 -16.29 6.16
C LEU A 207 -7.21 -17.41 6.83
N ASP A 208 -7.94 -18.23 6.06
CA ASP A 208 -8.72 -19.37 6.57
C ASP A 208 -7.77 -20.55 6.87
N SER A 209 -7.28 -20.56 8.11
CA SER A 209 -6.21 -21.45 8.55
C SER A 209 -6.70 -22.86 8.88
N ASP A 210 -7.98 -23.01 9.22
CA ASP A 210 -8.60 -24.29 9.54
C ASP A 210 -9.49 -24.85 8.40
N GLY A 211 -9.72 -24.05 7.36
CA GLY A 211 -10.38 -24.45 6.12
C GLY A 211 -11.89 -24.62 6.26
N ASP A 212 -12.52 -23.92 7.21
CA ASP A 212 -13.95 -24.03 7.49
C ASP A 212 -14.84 -23.13 6.61
N GLY A 213 -14.23 -22.29 5.77
CA GLY A 213 -14.89 -21.36 4.87
C GLY A 213 -15.33 -20.06 5.53
N ALA A 214 -14.79 -19.72 6.70
CA ALA A 214 -15.02 -18.46 7.37
C ALA A 214 -13.76 -17.95 8.09
N ILE A 215 -13.52 -16.65 8.03
CA ILE A 215 -12.49 -16.00 8.84
C ILE A 215 -13.11 -15.68 10.20
N THR A 216 -12.62 -16.36 11.24
CA THR A 216 -13.13 -16.27 12.61
C THR A 216 -11.99 -16.15 13.62
N ALA A 217 -12.31 -16.00 14.90
CA ALA A 217 -11.29 -16.00 15.96
C ALA A 217 -10.50 -17.31 16.11
N ALA A 218 -10.85 -18.38 15.37
CA ALA A 218 -10.02 -19.57 15.23
C ALA A 218 -8.80 -19.33 14.34
N ASP A 219 -8.87 -18.34 13.45
CA ASP A 219 -7.80 -17.97 12.53
C ASP A 219 -6.83 -16.97 13.17
N PRO A 220 -5.51 -17.23 13.12
CA PRO A 220 -4.52 -16.35 13.75
C PRO A 220 -4.61 -14.89 13.29
N ALA A 221 -4.81 -14.66 11.99
CA ALA A 221 -4.84 -13.33 11.40
C ALA A 221 -6.15 -12.56 11.67
N PHE A 222 -7.19 -13.19 12.21
CA PHE A 222 -8.47 -12.52 12.48
C PHE A 222 -8.31 -11.34 13.44
N ALA A 223 -7.43 -11.47 14.43
CA ALA A 223 -7.18 -10.40 15.40
C ALA A 223 -6.40 -9.20 14.83
N GLU A 224 -5.82 -9.35 13.64
CA GLU A 224 -4.98 -8.35 12.98
C GLU A 224 -5.79 -7.52 11.96
N LEU A 225 -6.99 -7.98 11.60
CA LEU A 225 -7.86 -7.30 10.66
C LEU A 225 -8.40 -5.98 11.24
N VAL A 226 -8.44 -4.96 10.38
CA VAL A 226 -9.00 -3.65 10.69
C VAL A 226 -10.01 -3.21 9.64
N LEU A 227 -10.92 -2.33 10.06
CA LEU A 227 -11.81 -1.56 9.20
C LEU A 227 -11.23 -0.16 9.04
N TRP A 228 -10.93 0.24 7.82
CA TRP A 228 -10.42 1.58 7.52
C TRP A 228 -11.52 2.47 6.96
N SER A 229 -11.85 3.55 7.67
CA SER A 229 -12.72 4.63 7.18
C SER A 229 -11.93 5.93 7.07
N ASP A 230 -11.59 6.32 5.84
CA ASP A 230 -10.94 7.61 5.53
C ASP A 230 -11.88 8.77 5.86
N SER A 231 -11.64 9.40 7.01
CA SER A 231 -12.55 10.36 7.65
C SER A 231 -12.19 11.81 7.36
N ASP A 232 -10.94 12.09 7.02
CA ASP A 232 -10.47 13.41 6.62
C ASP A 232 -10.04 13.51 5.15
N GLY A 233 -10.14 12.41 4.40
CA GLY A 233 -10.00 12.39 2.94
C GLY A 233 -8.55 12.45 2.48
N ASP A 234 -7.60 12.12 3.36
CA ASP A 234 -6.17 12.11 3.07
C ASP A 234 -5.69 10.77 2.50
N ARG A 235 -6.59 9.80 2.31
CA ARG A 235 -6.30 8.48 1.74
C ARG A 235 -5.26 7.69 2.51
N ARG A 236 -5.01 8.03 3.79
CA ARG A 236 -4.02 7.37 4.64
C ARG A 236 -4.67 6.75 5.85
N GLY A 237 -4.65 5.42 5.94
CA GLY A 237 -5.22 4.72 7.09
C GLY A 237 -4.38 4.86 8.35
N GLU A 238 -4.51 5.97 9.06
CA GLU A 238 -3.88 6.20 10.35
C GLU A 238 -4.68 5.58 11.49
N LEU A 239 -4.03 5.36 12.65
CA LEU A 239 -4.65 4.75 13.83
C LEU A 239 -6.02 5.35 14.24
N ARG A 240 -6.26 6.63 13.99
CA ARG A 240 -7.54 7.30 14.29
C ARG A 240 -8.70 6.87 13.36
N GLU A 241 -8.37 6.27 12.24
CA GLU A 241 -9.27 5.85 11.14
C GLU A 241 -9.40 4.34 11.04
N LEU A 242 -8.51 3.61 11.71
CA LEU A 242 -8.50 2.16 11.78
C LEU A 242 -9.28 1.68 13.00
N THR A 243 -10.31 0.89 12.76
CA THR A 243 -11.08 0.22 13.81
C THR A 243 -10.76 -1.28 13.78
N PRO A 244 -10.15 -1.88 14.82
CA PRO A 244 -10.00 -3.32 14.91
C PRO A 244 -11.34 -4.03 14.72
N ILE A 245 -11.39 -5.11 13.93
CA ILE A 245 -12.67 -5.76 13.63
C ILE A 245 -13.38 -6.30 14.89
N ALA A 246 -12.61 -6.64 15.92
CA ALA A 246 -13.12 -7.04 17.23
C ALA A 246 -13.85 -5.89 17.95
N ASP A 247 -13.35 -4.66 17.83
CA ASP A 247 -13.99 -3.46 18.39
C ASP A 247 -15.24 -3.06 17.60
N ALA A 248 -15.26 -3.35 16.30
CA ALA A 248 -16.46 -3.26 15.46
C ALA A 248 -17.45 -4.43 15.69
N GLY A 249 -17.10 -5.39 16.55
CA GLY A 249 -17.96 -6.49 16.96
C GLY A 249 -18.07 -7.62 15.94
N LEU A 250 -17.22 -7.68 14.91
CA LEU A 250 -17.23 -8.76 13.92
C LEU A 250 -16.91 -10.10 14.62
N VAL A 251 -17.62 -11.14 14.20
CA VAL A 251 -17.51 -12.50 14.77
C VAL A 251 -17.06 -13.50 13.71
N ALA A 252 -17.57 -13.38 12.50
CA ALA A 252 -17.23 -14.27 11.39
C ALA A 252 -17.42 -13.55 10.05
N ILE A 253 -16.46 -13.67 9.14
CA ILE A 253 -16.58 -13.25 7.75
C ILE A 253 -16.63 -14.51 6.89
N ARG A 254 -17.70 -14.69 6.13
CA ARG A 254 -17.88 -15.89 5.30
C ARG A 254 -17.13 -15.74 3.98
N LEU A 255 -16.63 -16.86 3.46
CA LEU A 255 -15.94 -16.92 2.16
C LEU A 255 -16.83 -17.46 1.02
N ASP A 256 -18.08 -17.82 1.32
CA ASP A 256 -19.07 -18.34 0.37
C ASP A 256 -19.74 -17.21 -0.44
N TYR A 257 -18.92 -16.42 -1.14
CA TYR A 257 -19.40 -15.29 -1.93
C TYR A 257 -20.31 -15.73 -3.08
N VAL A 258 -21.21 -14.83 -3.47
CA VAL A 258 -22.05 -14.95 -4.67
C VAL A 258 -21.86 -13.72 -5.55
N ASP A 259 -21.99 -13.91 -6.86
CA ASP A 259 -21.98 -12.80 -7.80
C ASP A 259 -23.33 -12.07 -7.76
N ARG A 260 -23.30 -10.82 -7.31
CA ARG A 260 -24.44 -9.90 -7.34
C ARG A 260 -23.95 -8.49 -7.65
N VAL A 261 -23.93 -8.21 -8.94
CA VAL A 261 -23.48 -6.93 -9.50
C VAL A 261 -24.52 -5.84 -9.26
N ASP A 262 -24.07 -4.75 -8.65
CA ASP A 262 -24.79 -3.49 -8.53
C ASP A 262 -23.81 -2.35 -8.82
N CYS A 263 -24.16 -1.46 -9.75
CA CYS A 263 -23.27 -0.41 -10.22
C CYS A 263 -23.95 0.95 -10.17
N ASP A 264 -23.18 1.98 -9.86
CA ASP A 264 -23.63 3.37 -9.96
C ASP A 264 -23.50 3.94 -11.39
N ALA A 265 -23.92 5.18 -11.58
CA ALA A 265 -23.87 5.86 -12.87
C ALA A 265 -22.45 6.27 -13.32
N ARG A 266 -21.45 6.21 -12.42
CA ARG A 266 -20.04 6.52 -12.70
C ARG A 266 -19.21 5.28 -13.00
N GLY A 267 -19.79 4.08 -12.83
CA GLY A 267 -19.15 2.81 -13.20
C GLY A 267 -18.55 2.06 -12.02
N ASN A 268 -18.70 2.55 -10.79
CA ASN A 268 -18.29 1.79 -9.60
C ASN A 268 -19.30 0.69 -9.35
N CYS A 269 -18.82 -0.54 -9.15
CA CYS A 269 -19.67 -1.70 -8.98
C CYS A 269 -19.29 -2.48 -7.72
N GLY A 270 -20.27 -3.00 -6.98
CA GLY A 270 -20.04 -4.13 -6.06
C GLY A 270 -20.43 -5.43 -6.76
N LYS A 271 -19.51 -6.38 -6.94
CA LYS A 271 -19.76 -7.64 -7.69
C LYS A 271 -19.89 -8.86 -6.79
N GLN A 272 -18.80 -9.37 -6.21
CA GLN A 272 -18.87 -10.52 -5.29
C GLN A 272 -19.34 -10.06 -3.91
N ARG A 273 -20.17 -10.88 -3.25
CA ARG A 273 -20.70 -10.57 -1.92
C ARG A 273 -20.79 -11.80 -1.04
N ALA A 274 -20.33 -11.70 0.20
CA ALA A 274 -20.48 -12.75 1.21
C ALA A 274 -21.03 -12.15 2.52
N ARG A 275 -21.60 -12.99 3.38
CA ARG A 275 -22.12 -12.55 4.67
C ARG A 275 -21.00 -12.38 5.69
N PHE A 276 -21.20 -11.48 6.65
CA PHE A 276 -20.49 -11.52 7.91
C PHE A 276 -21.49 -11.39 9.06
N ASP A 277 -21.13 -11.95 10.22
CA ASP A 277 -21.86 -11.82 11.46
C ASP A 277 -21.13 -10.89 12.41
N PHE A 278 -21.87 -10.02 13.09
CA PHE A 278 -21.33 -9.10 14.09
C PHE A 278 -22.27 -8.94 15.28
N ARG A 279 -21.74 -8.46 16.39
CA ARG A 279 -22.50 -8.12 17.59
C ARG A 279 -22.63 -6.61 17.69
N ASP A 280 -23.86 -6.11 17.68
CA ASP A 280 -24.10 -4.67 17.82
C ASP A 280 -23.81 -4.16 19.25
N GLY A 281 -23.87 -2.84 19.43
CA GLY A 281 -23.65 -2.20 20.74
C GLY A 281 -24.66 -2.60 21.84
N ALA A 282 -25.78 -3.22 21.49
CA ALA A 282 -26.75 -3.78 22.44
C ALA A 282 -26.48 -5.27 22.76
N GLY A 283 -25.47 -5.88 22.12
CA GLY A 283 -25.11 -7.27 22.29
C GLY A 283 -25.87 -8.24 21.38
N ALA A 284 -26.73 -7.74 20.49
CA ALA A 284 -27.52 -8.58 19.59
C ALA A 284 -26.67 -9.02 18.38
N MET A 285 -26.86 -10.27 17.95
CA MET A 285 -26.25 -10.75 16.72
C MET A 285 -26.98 -10.15 15.52
N ARG A 286 -26.21 -9.56 14.62
CA ARG A 286 -26.64 -8.97 13.36
C ARG A 286 -25.70 -9.45 12.27
N SER A 287 -26.04 -9.12 11.03
CA SER A 287 -25.21 -9.47 9.89
C SER A 287 -25.22 -8.36 8.86
N GLY A 288 -24.19 -8.35 8.03
CA GLY A 288 -24.07 -7.46 6.89
C GLY A 288 -23.43 -8.21 5.71
N GLU A 289 -22.88 -7.46 4.79
CA GLU A 289 -22.17 -8.00 3.63
C GLU A 289 -20.74 -7.46 3.54
N VAL A 290 -19.81 -8.37 3.26
CA VAL A 290 -18.54 -7.99 2.66
C VAL A 290 -18.77 -7.96 1.15
N VAL A 291 -18.32 -6.89 0.51
CA VAL A 291 -18.55 -6.65 -0.91
C VAL A 291 -17.22 -6.37 -1.58
N ASP A 292 -16.95 -7.09 -2.65
CA ASP A 292 -15.83 -6.84 -3.54
C ASP A 292 -16.22 -5.72 -4.52
N VAL A 293 -15.57 -4.55 -4.38
CA VAL A 293 -15.88 -3.37 -5.18
C VAL A 293 -14.88 -3.18 -6.30
N TYR A 294 -15.41 -2.85 -7.46
CA TYR A 294 -14.71 -2.59 -8.69
C TYR A 294 -14.86 -1.11 -8.93
N LEU A 295 -13.82 -0.37 -8.59
CA LEU A 295 -13.80 1.07 -8.81
C LEU A 295 -13.44 1.35 -10.25
N SER A 296 -14.17 2.25 -10.88
CA SER A 296 -13.75 2.75 -12.17
C SER A 296 -12.52 3.61 -11.96
N CYS A 297 -11.48 3.42 -12.79
CA CYS A 297 -10.54 4.49 -13.05
C CYS A 297 -11.36 5.66 -13.62
N GLN A 298 -11.38 6.82 -12.94
CA GLN A 298 -12.19 8.01 -13.25
C GLN A 298 -11.39 9.15 -13.86
#